data_AF-A0A5E4I9D1-F1
#
_entry.id   AF-A0A5E4I9D1-F1
#
_cell.length_a   1.000
_cell.length_b   1.000
_cell.length_c   1.000
_cell.angle_alpha   90.00
_cell.angle_beta   90.00
_cell.angle_gamma   90.00
#
_symmetry.space_group_name_H-M   'P 1'
#
loop_
_entity.id
_entity.type
_entity.pdbx_description
1 polymer ?
#
loop_
_entity_poly.entity_id
_entity_poly.type
_entity_poly.pdbx_seq_one_letter_code
_entity_poly.pdbx_strand_id
1 'polypeptide(L)'
;MIQSQTHLDRQPEAPVAEAQKEQKIVLPGELLIESKEILPGYGTYRIGDKIYAKLIGILMHGPRVIYVVPLAGAYVPKAGDYIIGEIKEVAFSFWNVDINSPYTAAMSSMDTNDFIPKSADLSRYFNVGDLLFCVVSGVTQSKYTNVSLKDPKARKLVGGLVVEMTSSKIPRLIGKEGSMINLIKDKTKCFITAGQNGRVWIKGEHEDIAVEAVEMIDKYAHTQGLTDRMNAFLTEALAKKGVHVSSQPEPKNDEDEERKRGNTSDSRLSDDDQGKLEEGEVIE
;
A
#
# COMPACT_ATOMS: atom_id res chain seq x y z
N MET A 1 -15.14 46.91 -55.22
CA MET A 1 -14.71 46.83 -53.80
C MET A 1 -15.45 45.69 -53.12
N ILE A 2 -14.93 44.47 -53.20
CA ILE A 2 -15.33 43.36 -52.33
C ILE A 2 -14.10 42.47 -52.19
N GLN A 3 -13.46 42.47 -51.01
CA GLN A 3 -12.64 41.35 -50.56
C GLN A 3 -12.83 41.19 -49.05
N SER A 4 -13.38 40.03 -48.75
CA SER A 4 -13.64 39.44 -47.45
C SER A 4 -12.44 38.59 -47.05
N GLN A 5 -11.96 38.72 -45.81
CA GLN A 5 -11.42 37.65 -44.93
C GLN A 5 -10.55 38.29 -43.84
N THR A 6 -11.17 38.54 -42.68
CA THR A 6 -10.47 38.87 -41.44
C THR A 6 -10.01 37.56 -40.82
N HIS A 7 -8.70 37.35 -40.82
CA HIS A 7 -8.06 36.26 -40.08
C HIS A 7 -8.42 36.37 -38.59
N LEU A 8 -9.00 35.30 -38.06
CA LEU A 8 -9.34 35.15 -36.65
C LEU A 8 -8.05 34.74 -35.90
N ASP A 9 -7.36 35.73 -35.31
CA ASP A 9 -6.25 35.48 -34.39
C ASP A 9 -6.77 34.78 -33.13
N ARG A 10 -6.65 33.46 -33.08
CA ARG A 10 -6.66 32.69 -31.83
C ARG A 10 -5.40 33.05 -31.06
N GLN A 11 -5.55 33.89 -30.04
CA GLN A 11 -4.53 34.01 -29.01
C GLN A 11 -4.35 32.64 -28.33
N PRO A 12 -3.11 32.14 -28.16
CA PRO A 12 -2.89 30.91 -27.42
C PRO A 12 -3.14 31.18 -25.94
N GLU A 13 -4.15 30.50 -25.38
CA GLU A 13 -4.37 30.44 -23.93
C GLU A 13 -3.08 29.95 -23.26
N ALA A 14 -2.49 30.83 -22.44
CA ALA A 14 -1.28 30.51 -21.70
C ALA A 14 -1.54 29.29 -20.79
N PRO A 15 -0.57 28.36 -20.66
CA PRO A 15 -0.74 27.17 -19.86
C PRO A 15 -0.94 27.57 -18.40
N VAL A 16 -2.01 27.05 -17.80
CA VAL A 16 -2.37 27.21 -16.39
C VAL A 16 -1.18 26.72 -15.56
N ALA A 17 -0.41 27.66 -15.01
CA ALA A 17 0.71 27.38 -14.14
C ALA A 17 0.23 26.52 -12.97
N GLU A 18 0.86 25.36 -12.79
CA GLU A 18 0.68 24.48 -11.65
C GLU A 18 1.02 25.26 -10.37
N ALA A 19 0.00 25.84 -9.74
CA ALA A 19 0.14 26.46 -8.44
C ALA A 19 0.62 25.39 -7.46
N GLN A 20 1.88 25.50 -7.03
CA GLN A 20 2.40 24.78 -5.88
C GLN A 20 1.47 25.10 -4.71
N LYS A 21 0.58 24.15 -4.39
CA LYS A 21 -0.41 24.29 -3.33
C LYS A 21 0.38 24.27 -2.03
N GLU A 22 0.76 25.43 -1.52
CA GLU A 22 1.38 25.57 -0.21
C GLU A 22 0.53 24.79 0.80
N GLN A 23 1.12 23.76 1.40
CA GLN A 23 0.42 22.91 2.35
C GLN A 23 0.16 23.71 3.62
N LYS A 24 -1.02 24.32 3.70
CA LYS A 24 -1.44 25.11 4.86
C LYS A 24 -1.63 24.19 6.06
N ILE A 25 -0.86 24.43 7.12
CA ILE A 25 -1.08 23.82 8.43
C ILE A 25 -2.23 24.57 9.12
N VAL A 26 -3.13 23.83 9.74
CA VAL A 26 -4.31 24.36 10.44
C VAL A 26 -4.33 23.90 11.89
N LEU A 27 -4.92 24.73 12.75
CA LEU A 27 -5.10 24.44 14.16
C LEU A 27 -6.57 24.08 14.48
N PRO A 28 -6.82 23.25 15.52
CA PRO A 28 -8.18 23.00 15.99
C PRO A 28 -8.92 24.31 16.32
N GLY A 29 -10.15 24.45 15.82
CA GLY A 29 -10.97 25.65 15.97
C GLY A 29 -10.76 26.72 14.89
N GLU A 30 -9.77 26.57 14.01
CA GLU A 30 -9.56 27.50 12.90
C GLU A 30 -10.68 27.40 11.86
N LEU A 31 -11.18 28.55 11.39
CA LEU A 31 -12.14 28.62 10.28
C LEU A 31 -11.44 28.28 8.97
N LEU A 32 -11.93 27.25 8.29
CA LEU A 32 -11.36 26.77 7.03
C LEU A 32 -12.03 27.43 5.83
N ILE A 33 -13.36 27.40 5.79
CA ILE A 33 -14.17 27.94 4.70
C ILE A 33 -15.61 28.20 5.16
N GLU A 34 -16.25 29.17 4.52
CA GLU A 34 -17.68 29.46 4.65
C GLU A 34 -18.37 29.11 3.33
N SER A 35 -19.06 27.97 3.31
CA SER A 35 -19.76 27.47 2.12
C SER A 35 -20.76 26.38 2.54
N LYS A 36 -21.95 26.42 1.93
CA LYS A 36 -22.98 25.38 2.07
C LYS A 36 -22.72 24.17 1.17
N GLU A 37 -22.06 24.38 0.03
CA GLU A 37 -21.88 23.36 -1.01
C GLU A 37 -20.77 22.36 -0.69
N ILE A 38 -19.78 22.79 0.11
CA ILE A 38 -18.64 21.95 0.48
C ILE A 38 -19.01 21.07 1.67
N LEU A 39 -18.67 19.80 1.63
CA LEU A 39 -18.93 18.87 2.74
C LEU A 39 -17.75 18.85 3.73
N PRO A 40 -18.03 18.80 5.06
CA PRO A 40 -16.99 18.57 6.06
C PRO A 40 -16.52 17.12 5.96
N GLY A 41 -15.25 16.94 5.61
CA GLY A 41 -14.59 15.64 5.58
C GLY A 41 -13.93 15.27 6.91
N TYR A 42 -12.94 14.39 6.84
CA TYR A 42 -12.18 13.96 8.01
C TYR A 42 -11.44 15.12 8.69
N GLY A 43 -11.45 15.17 10.02
CA GLY A 43 -10.75 16.20 10.78
C GLY A 43 -11.36 17.59 10.70
N THR A 44 -12.58 17.73 10.18
CA THR A 44 -13.34 18.99 10.15
C THR A 44 -14.73 18.81 10.75
N TYR A 45 -15.38 19.92 11.11
CA TYR A 45 -16.77 19.94 11.57
C TYR A 45 -17.45 21.23 11.11
N ARG A 46 -18.78 21.20 11.01
CA ARG A 46 -19.59 22.34 10.55
C ARG A 46 -20.37 22.95 11.71
N ILE A 47 -20.40 24.28 11.77
CA ILE A 47 -21.34 25.06 12.57
C ILE A 47 -21.98 26.09 11.65
N GLY A 48 -23.29 25.96 11.39
CA GLY A 48 -23.99 26.78 10.39
C GLY A 48 -23.39 26.61 9.00
N ASP A 49 -23.00 27.71 8.38
CA ASP A 49 -22.41 27.75 7.03
C ASP A 49 -20.87 27.69 7.04
N LYS A 50 -20.28 27.58 8.23
CA LYS A 50 -18.83 27.62 8.47
C LYS A 50 -18.28 26.25 8.79
N ILE A 51 -17.16 25.91 8.18
CA ILE A 51 -16.41 24.67 8.44
C ILE A 51 -15.14 25.01 9.20
N TYR A 52 -14.90 24.30 10.31
CA TYR A 52 -13.77 24.49 11.20
C TYR A 52 -12.90 23.24 11.25
N ALA A 53 -11.62 23.40 11.55
CA ALA A 53 -10.71 22.30 11.82
C ALA A 53 -10.97 21.68 13.20
N LYS A 54 -11.05 20.35 13.26
CA LYS A 54 -11.12 19.58 14.51
C LYS A 54 -9.74 19.17 15.03
N LEU A 55 -8.78 19.00 14.12
CA LEU A 55 -7.46 18.42 14.39
C LEU A 55 -6.37 19.37 13.90
N ILE A 56 -5.18 19.25 14.50
CA ILE A 56 -3.96 19.84 13.94
C ILE A 56 -3.52 19.03 12.72
N GLY A 57 -3.29 19.70 11.60
CA GLY A 57 -3.03 18.98 10.36
C GLY A 57 -2.77 19.85 9.14
N ILE A 58 -2.58 19.19 8.01
CA ILE A 58 -2.47 19.82 6.70
C ILE A 58 -3.86 19.90 6.08
N LEU A 59 -4.27 21.09 5.65
CA LEU A 59 -5.54 21.31 4.99
C LEU A 59 -5.51 20.76 3.56
N MET A 60 -6.45 19.88 3.26
CA MET A 60 -6.65 19.33 1.94
C MET A 60 -8.03 19.72 1.41
N HIS A 61 -8.02 20.38 0.25
CA HIS A 61 -9.23 20.80 -0.45
C HIS A 61 -9.45 19.92 -1.68
N GLY A 62 -10.47 19.05 -1.62
CA GLY A 62 -10.99 18.29 -2.76
C GLY A 62 -12.10 19.07 -3.50
N PRO A 63 -12.73 18.50 -4.54
CA PRO A 63 -13.73 19.23 -5.35
C PRO A 63 -14.99 19.65 -4.59
N ARG A 64 -15.48 18.79 -3.68
CA ARG A 64 -16.70 19.03 -2.86
C ARG A 64 -16.52 18.70 -1.39
N VAL A 65 -15.29 18.42 -0.96
CA VAL A 65 -14.99 18.02 0.42
C VAL A 65 -13.70 18.67 0.89
N ILE A 66 -13.72 19.15 2.13
CA ILE A 66 -12.55 19.69 2.80
C ILE A 66 -12.21 18.83 4.00
N TYR A 67 -10.96 18.39 4.10
CA TYR A 67 -10.50 17.51 5.16
C TYR A 67 -9.11 17.92 5.62
N VAL A 68 -8.77 17.50 6.84
CA VAL A 68 -7.49 17.79 7.47
C VAL A 68 -6.74 16.48 7.66
N VAL A 69 -5.54 16.39 7.07
CA VAL A 69 -4.65 15.26 7.27
C VAL A 69 -3.88 15.49 8.58
N PRO A 70 -4.07 14.63 9.59
CA PRO A 70 -3.51 14.86 10.91
C PRO A 70 -1.99 14.67 10.91
N LEU A 71 -1.26 15.58 11.55
CA LEU A 71 0.20 15.46 11.71
C LEU A 71 0.59 14.38 12.74
N ALA A 72 -0.30 14.11 13.70
CA ALA A 72 -0.11 13.11 14.74
C ALA A 72 -1.47 12.53 15.16
N GLY A 73 -1.45 11.34 15.75
CA GLY A 73 -2.63 10.71 16.33
C GLY A 73 -2.59 9.19 16.24
N ALA A 74 -3.54 8.56 16.93
CA ALA A 74 -3.77 7.12 16.79
C ALA A 74 -4.36 6.80 15.41
N TYR A 75 -4.17 5.56 14.97
CA TYR A 75 -4.84 5.05 13.78
C TYR A 75 -6.36 5.12 13.97
N VAL A 76 -7.08 5.58 12.94
CA VAL A 76 -8.54 5.55 12.89
C VAL A 76 -8.93 4.67 11.71
N PRO A 77 -9.59 3.53 11.94
CA PRO A 77 -9.86 2.55 10.90
C PRO A 77 -10.78 3.12 9.83
N LYS A 78 -10.46 2.80 8.57
CA LYS A 78 -11.29 3.08 7.39
C LYS A 78 -11.48 1.79 6.61
N ALA A 79 -12.67 1.62 6.02
CA ALA A 79 -12.93 0.49 5.15
C ALA A 79 -11.95 0.49 3.97
N GLY A 80 -11.39 -0.69 3.67
CA GLY A 80 -10.38 -0.89 2.63
C GLY A 80 -8.93 -0.73 3.09
N ASP A 81 -8.68 -0.31 4.33
CA ASP A 81 -7.31 -0.24 4.85
C ASP A 81 -6.74 -1.64 5.08
N TYR A 82 -5.50 -1.85 4.64
CA TYR A 82 -4.70 -3.02 5.01
C TYR A 82 -3.97 -2.76 6.32
N ILE A 83 -4.12 -3.67 7.28
CA ILE A 83 -3.58 -3.52 8.64
C ILE A 83 -2.96 -4.82 9.13
N ILE A 84 -2.09 -4.70 10.14
CA ILE A 84 -1.55 -5.86 10.86
C ILE A 84 -2.22 -5.91 12.23
N GLY A 85 -3.01 -6.94 12.47
CA GLY A 85 -3.71 -7.17 13.73
C GLY A 85 -3.14 -8.32 14.53
N GLU A 86 -3.31 -8.29 15.84
CA GLU A 86 -2.98 -9.39 16.75
C GLU A 86 -4.25 -9.93 17.39
N ILE A 87 -4.43 -11.24 17.42
CA ILE A 87 -5.61 -11.84 18.08
C ILE A 87 -5.45 -11.74 19.59
N LYS A 88 -6.34 -10.98 20.24
CA LYS A 88 -6.37 -10.85 21.70
C LYS A 88 -7.24 -11.88 22.37
N GLU A 89 -8.33 -12.28 21.71
CA GLU A 89 -9.28 -13.21 22.29
C GLU A 89 -9.99 -13.99 21.18
N VAL A 90 -10.24 -15.26 21.47
CA VAL A 90 -11.06 -16.16 20.64
C VAL A 90 -12.44 -16.25 21.29
N ALA A 91 -13.46 -15.66 20.67
CA ALA A 91 -14.84 -15.81 21.10
C ALA A 91 -15.52 -16.98 20.38
N PHE A 92 -16.79 -17.25 20.69
CA PHE A 92 -17.52 -18.40 20.13
C PHE A 92 -17.74 -18.32 18.61
N SER A 93 -17.88 -17.13 18.03
CA SER A 93 -18.21 -16.94 16.61
C SER A 93 -17.31 -15.94 15.86
N PHE A 94 -16.36 -15.31 16.57
CA PHE A 94 -15.45 -14.32 16.02
C PHE A 94 -14.15 -14.26 16.82
N TRP A 95 -13.11 -13.66 16.24
CA TRP A 95 -11.88 -13.31 16.93
C TRP A 95 -11.85 -11.82 17.21
N ASN A 96 -11.49 -11.44 18.44
CA ASN A 96 -11.15 -10.06 18.76
C ASN A 96 -9.71 -9.81 18.34
N VAL A 97 -9.55 -8.83 17.47
CA VAL A 97 -8.27 -8.44 16.88
C VAL A 97 -7.90 -7.04 17.36
N ASP A 98 -6.73 -6.94 17.99
CA ASP A 98 -6.11 -5.66 18.28
C ASP A 98 -5.48 -5.09 17.02
N ILE A 99 -5.91 -3.89 16.67
CA ILE A 99 -5.52 -3.18 15.46
C ILE A 99 -4.68 -1.93 15.76
N ASN A 100 -4.09 -1.81 16.95
CA ASN A 100 -3.31 -0.64 17.37
C ASN A 100 -4.09 0.69 17.21
N SER A 101 -5.34 0.66 17.65
CA SER A 101 -6.27 1.78 17.61
C SER A 101 -7.05 1.82 18.93
N PRO A 102 -7.64 2.97 19.31
CA PRO A 102 -8.50 3.04 20.49
C PRO A 102 -9.76 2.17 20.37
N TYR A 103 -10.06 1.69 19.15
CA TYR A 103 -11.14 0.76 18.86
C TYR A 103 -10.60 -0.64 18.58
N THR A 104 -11.29 -1.64 19.13
CA THR A 104 -11.08 -3.06 18.84
C THR A 104 -11.74 -3.44 17.52
N ALA A 105 -11.15 -4.41 16.81
CA ALA A 105 -11.75 -5.02 15.64
C ALA A 105 -12.22 -6.45 15.94
N ALA A 106 -13.19 -6.92 15.17
CA ALA A 106 -13.62 -8.32 15.18
C ALA A 106 -13.50 -8.94 13.79
N MET A 107 -13.10 -10.20 13.76
CA MET A 107 -13.04 -11.03 12.57
C MET A 107 -14.06 -12.16 12.68
N SER A 108 -15.02 -12.21 11.76
CA SER A 108 -15.98 -13.30 11.72
C SER A 108 -15.35 -14.59 11.19
N SER A 109 -15.84 -15.75 11.64
CA SER A 109 -15.48 -17.05 11.06
C SER A 109 -15.82 -17.18 9.57
N MET A 110 -16.74 -16.36 9.07
CA MET A 110 -17.09 -16.32 7.65
C MET A 110 -16.13 -15.46 6.82
N ASP A 111 -15.28 -14.66 7.47
CA ASP A 111 -14.38 -13.71 6.81
C ASP A 111 -12.95 -14.23 6.71
N THR A 112 -12.75 -15.53 6.95
CA THR A 112 -11.51 -16.27 6.72
C THR A 112 -11.43 -16.79 5.29
N ASN A 113 -10.20 -17.13 4.85
CA ASN A 113 -9.98 -17.79 3.55
C ASN A 113 -10.47 -19.25 3.57
N ASP A 114 -10.33 -19.91 4.71
CA ASP A 114 -10.82 -21.27 4.91
C ASP A 114 -12.30 -21.26 5.26
N PHE A 115 -13.05 -22.25 4.77
CA PHE A 115 -14.42 -22.47 5.20
C PHE A 115 -14.43 -23.07 6.60
N ILE A 116 -14.91 -22.30 7.58
CA ILE A 116 -15.01 -22.72 8.98
C ILE A 116 -16.49 -22.98 9.32
N PRO A 117 -16.88 -24.24 9.61
CA PRO A 117 -18.22 -24.55 10.06
C PRO A 117 -18.58 -23.77 11.33
N LYS A 118 -19.83 -23.34 11.48
CA LYS A 118 -20.28 -22.59 12.67
C LYS A 118 -20.15 -23.36 13.99
N SER A 119 -20.03 -24.69 13.94
CA SER A 119 -19.82 -25.57 15.09
C SER A 119 -18.35 -25.87 15.37
N ALA A 120 -17.42 -25.39 14.53
CA ALA A 120 -16.01 -25.64 14.71
C ALA A 120 -15.43 -24.79 15.84
N ASP A 121 -14.50 -25.37 16.59
CA ASP A 121 -13.73 -24.65 17.59
C ASP A 121 -12.73 -23.71 16.89
N LEU A 122 -12.99 -22.41 17.00
CA LEU A 122 -12.23 -21.34 16.36
C LEU A 122 -10.77 -21.28 16.85
N SER A 123 -10.51 -21.79 18.06
CA SER A 123 -9.16 -21.85 18.66
C SER A 123 -8.19 -22.69 17.82
N ARG A 124 -8.69 -23.59 16.97
CA ARG A 124 -7.86 -24.45 16.13
C ARG A 124 -7.23 -23.72 14.93
N TYR A 125 -7.79 -22.59 14.52
CA TYR A 125 -7.35 -21.84 13.34
C TYR A 125 -6.41 -20.71 13.74
N PHE A 126 -6.84 -19.96 14.76
CA PHE A 126 -6.25 -18.71 15.19
C PHE A 126 -6.27 -18.65 16.70
N ASN A 127 -5.07 -18.59 17.29
CA ASN A 127 -4.85 -18.53 18.72
C ASN A 127 -4.56 -17.11 19.18
N VAL A 128 -4.70 -16.88 20.47
CA VAL A 128 -4.28 -15.62 21.11
C VAL A 128 -2.78 -15.40 20.86
N GLY A 129 -2.43 -14.18 20.44
CA GLY A 129 -1.07 -13.78 20.07
C GLY A 129 -0.72 -14.00 18.59
N ASP A 130 -1.58 -14.66 17.81
CA ASP A 130 -1.34 -14.81 16.37
C ASP A 130 -1.48 -13.45 15.64
N LEU A 131 -0.57 -13.21 14.69
CA LEU A 131 -0.54 -12.01 13.87
C LEU A 131 -1.20 -12.24 12.51
N LEU A 132 -2.01 -11.28 12.09
CA LEU A 132 -2.78 -11.31 10.85
C LEU A 132 -2.51 -10.06 10.03
N PHE A 133 -2.21 -10.24 8.75
CA PHE A 133 -2.35 -9.17 7.77
C PHE A 133 -3.74 -9.25 7.16
N CYS A 134 -4.58 -8.27 7.43
CA CYS A 134 -6.00 -8.28 7.07
C CYS A 134 -6.46 -6.94 6.50
N VAL A 135 -7.64 -6.94 5.88
CA VAL A 135 -8.29 -5.73 5.37
C VAL A 135 -9.47 -5.35 6.27
N VAL A 136 -9.67 -4.06 6.49
CA VAL A 136 -10.86 -3.54 7.17
C VAL A 136 -12.05 -3.65 6.22
N SER A 137 -13.00 -4.56 6.51
CA SER A 137 -14.17 -4.78 5.68
C SER A 137 -15.24 -3.72 5.87
N GLY A 138 -15.39 -3.22 7.11
CA GLY A 138 -16.36 -2.19 7.42
C GLY A 138 -16.15 -1.58 8.80
N VAL A 139 -16.59 -0.33 8.94
CA VAL A 139 -16.55 0.40 10.22
C VAL A 139 -17.95 0.89 10.51
N THR A 140 -18.48 0.51 11.67
CA THR A 140 -19.80 0.95 12.13
C THR A 140 -19.77 2.40 12.62
N GLN A 141 -20.94 3.03 12.81
CA GLN A 141 -21.01 4.38 13.36
C GLN A 141 -20.40 4.48 14.76
N SER A 142 -20.57 3.43 15.58
CA SER A 142 -19.95 3.29 16.91
C SER A 142 -18.45 2.97 16.87
N LYS A 143 -17.82 3.00 15.68
CA LYS A 143 -16.39 2.71 15.46
C LYS A 143 -15.96 1.28 15.77
N TYR A 144 -16.92 0.38 15.98
CA TYR A 144 -16.66 -1.05 15.95
C TYR A 144 -16.25 -1.44 14.54
N THR A 145 -15.11 -2.12 14.42
CA THR A 145 -14.43 -2.38 13.15
C THR A 145 -14.48 -3.86 12.83
N ASN A 146 -14.88 -4.20 11.61
CA ASN A 146 -14.84 -5.56 11.12
C ASN A 146 -13.63 -5.72 10.21
N VAL A 147 -12.91 -6.83 10.37
CA VAL A 147 -11.76 -7.18 9.54
C VAL A 147 -12.00 -8.49 8.81
N SER A 148 -11.35 -8.64 7.66
CA SER A 148 -11.48 -9.83 6.81
C SER A 148 -10.13 -10.28 6.28
N LEU A 149 -10.00 -11.59 6.11
CA LEU A 149 -8.88 -12.25 5.45
C LEU A 149 -9.19 -12.68 4.01
N LYS A 150 -10.40 -12.43 3.49
CA LYS A 150 -10.82 -12.83 2.12
C LYS A 150 -10.03 -12.17 0.99
N ASP A 151 -9.29 -11.12 1.29
CA ASP A 151 -8.47 -10.44 0.29
C ASP A 151 -7.24 -11.31 -0.07
N PRO A 152 -6.84 -11.40 -1.35
CA PRO A 152 -5.70 -12.22 -1.77
C PRO A 152 -4.37 -11.89 -1.08
N LYS A 153 -4.20 -10.64 -0.62
CA LYS A 153 -2.98 -10.22 0.09
C LYS A 153 -3.03 -10.60 1.57
N ALA A 154 -4.22 -10.80 2.12
CA ALA A 154 -4.45 -11.06 3.53
C ALA A 154 -4.07 -12.49 3.90
N ARG A 155 -3.34 -12.63 5.01
CA ARG A 155 -2.75 -13.89 5.44
C ARG A 155 -2.36 -13.86 6.92
N LYS A 156 -2.21 -15.05 7.50
CA LYS A 156 -1.53 -15.22 8.79
C LYS A 156 -0.04 -14.92 8.64
N LEU A 157 0.51 -14.14 9.55
CA LEU A 157 1.94 -13.82 9.60
C LEU A 157 2.60 -14.75 10.60
N VAL A 158 3.64 -15.48 10.16
CA VAL A 158 4.33 -16.49 10.97
C VAL A 158 5.83 -16.17 11.03
N GLY A 159 6.33 -16.03 12.25
CA GLY A 159 7.70 -15.60 12.54
C GLY A 159 7.95 -14.13 12.19
N GLY A 160 9.22 -13.73 12.15
CA GLY A 160 9.65 -12.35 11.95
C GLY A 160 9.38 -11.47 13.17
N LEU A 161 9.60 -10.16 12.99
CA LEU A 161 9.45 -9.13 14.01
C LEU A 161 8.36 -8.13 13.61
N VAL A 162 7.66 -7.60 14.60
CA VAL A 162 6.72 -6.49 14.43
C VAL A 162 7.30 -5.25 15.08
N VAL A 163 7.38 -4.17 14.31
CA VAL A 163 7.78 -2.85 14.78
C VAL A 163 6.56 -1.94 14.74
N GLU A 164 6.38 -1.18 15.80
CA GLU A 164 5.34 -0.16 15.87
C GLU A 164 5.91 1.21 15.50
N MET A 165 5.17 1.93 14.67
CA MET A 165 5.49 3.28 14.24
C MET A 165 4.22 4.13 14.18
N THR A 166 4.38 5.45 14.09
CA THR A 166 3.22 6.34 14.02
C THR A 166 2.47 6.12 12.71
N SER A 167 1.16 5.87 12.75
CA SER A 167 0.33 5.60 11.56
C SER A 167 0.42 6.72 10.51
N SER A 168 0.46 7.99 10.93
CA SER A 168 0.66 9.14 10.02
C SER A 168 1.97 9.11 9.23
N LYS A 169 2.98 8.37 9.68
CA LYS A 169 4.30 8.25 9.04
C LYS A 169 4.44 7.01 8.15
N ILE A 170 3.45 6.10 8.14
CA ILE A 170 3.45 4.93 7.25
C ILE A 170 3.58 5.30 5.77
N PRO A 171 2.86 6.31 5.23
CA PRO A 171 3.06 6.73 3.84
C PRO A 171 4.50 7.19 3.54
N ARG A 172 5.20 7.75 4.55
CA ARG A 172 6.60 8.17 4.43
C ARG A 172 7.55 6.96 4.36
N LEU A 173 7.28 5.90 5.14
CA LEU A 173 8.03 4.63 5.08
C LEU A 173 7.87 3.93 3.72
N ILE A 174 6.66 3.93 3.16
CA ILE A 174 6.43 3.36 1.82
C ILE A 174 7.18 4.19 0.78
N GLY A 175 7.13 5.53 0.90
CA GLY A 175 7.72 6.46 -0.05
C GLY A 175 6.89 6.57 -1.33
N LYS A 176 7.30 7.49 -2.23
CA LYS A 176 6.64 7.66 -3.52
C LYS A 176 6.76 6.35 -4.31
N GLU A 177 5.63 5.77 -4.69
CA GLU A 177 5.53 4.50 -5.43
C GLU A 177 6.24 3.30 -4.76
N GLY A 178 6.42 3.33 -3.45
CA GLY A 178 7.12 2.24 -2.74
C GLY A 178 8.65 2.32 -2.81
N SER A 179 9.24 3.41 -3.30
CA SER A 179 10.70 3.56 -3.43
C SER A 179 11.46 3.26 -2.14
N MET A 180 10.98 3.75 -1.00
CA MET A 180 11.68 3.62 0.27
C MET A 180 11.58 2.22 0.86
N ILE A 181 10.41 1.57 0.76
CA ILE A 181 10.26 0.20 1.23
C ILE A 181 11.06 -0.78 0.36
N ASN A 182 11.09 -0.57 -0.95
CA ASN A 182 11.86 -1.41 -1.87
C ASN A 182 13.36 -1.26 -1.64
N LEU A 183 13.84 -0.04 -1.40
CA LEU A 183 15.24 0.20 -1.04
C LEU A 183 15.68 -0.61 0.19
N ILE A 184 14.87 -0.61 1.26
CA ILE A 184 15.18 -1.37 2.47
C ILE A 184 15.13 -2.87 2.17
N LYS A 185 14.10 -3.34 1.45
CA LYS A 185 13.97 -4.76 1.05
C LYS A 185 15.17 -5.25 0.25
N ASP A 186 15.62 -4.48 -0.74
CA ASP A 186 16.71 -4.85 -1.64
C ASP A 186 18.04 -4.96 -0.90
N LYS A 187 18.32 -4.02 0.01
CA LYS A 187 19.56 -4.00 0.80
C LYS A 187 19.58 -5.01 1.94
N THR A 188 18.47 -5.17 2.65
CA THR A 188 18.40 -6.05 3.84
C THR A 188 17.97 -7.48 3.51
N LYS A 189 17.55 -7.74 2.26
CA LYS A 189 16.93 -9.01 1.80
C LYS A 189 15.79 -9.47 2.71
N CYS A 190 15.06 -8.52 3.30
CA CYS A 190 13.93 -8.78 4.18
C CYS A 190 12.59 -8.56 3.47
N PHE A 191 11.60 -9.35 3.83
CA PHE A 191 10.20 -9.12 3.50
C PHE A 191 9.60 -8.14 4.49
N ILE A 192 9.20 -6.96 3.99
CA ILE A 192 8.59 -5.91 4.79
C ILE A 192 7.15 -5.71 4.34
N THR A 193 6.22 -5.81 5.28
CA THR A 193 4.78 -5.53 5.10
C THR A 193 4.35 -4.46 6.09
N ALA A 194 3.90 -3.32 5.59
CA ALA A 194 3.45 -2.20 6.42
C ALA A 194 1.91 -2.14 6.46
N GLY A 195 1.34 -2.12 7.65
CA GLY A 195 -0.08 -1.86 7.89
C GLY A 195 -0.35 -0.36 8.09
N GLN A 196 -1.50 0.12 7.64
CA GLN A 196 -1.93 1.52 7.84
C GLN A 196 -2.08 1.88 9.32
N ASN A 197 -2.22 0.89 10.18
CA ASN A 197 -2.30 1.04 11.62
C ASN A 197 -0.96 1.29 12.33
N GLY A 198 0.12 1.48 11.58
CA GLY A 198 1.42 1.77 12.17
C GLY A 198 2.18 0.52 12.62
N ARG A 199 1.64 -0.69 12.41
CA ARG A 199 2.39 -1.93 12.62
C ARG A 199 3.09 -2.33 11.34
N VAL A 200 4.38 -2.66 11.43
CA VAL A 200 5.22 -3.08 10.31
C VAL A 200 5.79 -4.45 10.65
N TRP A 201 5.47 -5.44 9.82
CA TRP A 201 6.01 -6.79 9.95
C TRP A 201 7.22 -6.96 9.05
N ILE A 202 8.30 -7.48 9.61
CA ILE A 202 9.60 -7.64 8.98
C ILE A 202 10.03 -9.09 9.17
N LYS A 203 10.43 -9.76 8.09
CA LYS A 203 10.99 -11.11 8.16
C LYS A 203 12.13 -11.29 7.17
N GLY A 204 13.28 -11.79 7.58
CA GLY A 204 14.42 -11.99 6.69
C GLY A 204 15.74 -12.29 7.39
N GLU A 205 16.85 -12.04 6.69
CA GLU A 205 18.20 -12.34 7.19
C GLU A 205 18.77 -11.23 8.09
N HIS A 206 18.43 -9.98 7.81
CA HIS A 206 18.94 -8.81 8.54
C HIS A 206 17.80 -8.01 9.18
N GLU A 207 16.95 -8.71 9.94
CA GLU A 207 15.77 -8.12 10.59
C GLU A 207 16.16 -6.93 11.47
N ASP A 208 17.25 -7.03 12.24
CA ASP A 208 17.70 -5.96 13.14
C ASP A 208 18.00 -4.64 12.40
N ILE A 209 18.63 -4.71 11.22
CA ILE A 209 18.97 -3.51 10.43
C ILE A 209 17.69 -2.88 9.87
N ALA A 210 16.75 -3.72 9.43
CA ALA A 210 15.46 -3.26 8.93
C ALA A 210 14.62 -2.60 10.05
N VAL A 211 14.67 -3.13 11.28
CA VAL A 211 14.04 -2.52 12.46
C VAL A 211 14.65 -1.14 12.72
N GLU A 212 15.97 -1.03 12.79
CA GLU A 212 16.67 0.24 13.05
C GLU A 212 16.38 1.27 11.94
N ALA A 213 16.30 0.84 10.68
CA ALA A 213 15.91 1.69 9.56
C ALA A 213 14.49 2.23 9.71
N VAL A 214 13.52 1.40 10.12
CA VAL A 214 12.13 1.83 10.35
C VAL A 214 12.06 2.83 11.50
N GLU A 215 12.77 2.59 12.60
CA GLU A 215 12.84 3.53 13.73
C GLU A 215 13.48 4.86 13.35
N MET A 216 14.53 4.83 12.54
CA MET A 216 15.19 6.03 12.02
C MET A 216 14.23 6.84 11.14
N ILE A 217 13.43 6.17 10.31
CA ILE A 217 12.39 6.83 9.50
C ILE A 217 11.33 7.46 10.39
N ASP A 218 10.87 6.77 11.44
CA ASP A 218 9.88 7.34 12.36
C ASP A 218 10.42 8.63 13.03
N LYS A 219 11.69 8.65 13.44
CA LYS A 219 12.32 9.82 14.07
C LYS A 219 12.58 10.98 13.09
N TYR A 220 13.04 10.69 11.87
CA TYR A 220 13.49 11.71 10.92
C TYR A 220 12.52 11.95 9.75
N ALA A 221 11.27 11.48 9.84
CA ALA A 221 10.25 11.57 8.78
C ALA A 221 10.08 12.99 8.18
N HIS A 222 10.26 14.02 9.00
CA HIS A 222 10.10 15.44 8.64
C HIS A 222 11.28 16.04 7.88
N THR A 223 12.40 15.31 7.78
CA THR A 223 13.60 15.80 7.10
C THR A 223 13.56 15.51 5.59
N GLN A 224 14.04 16.48 4.80
CA GLN A 224 14.27 16.30 3.37
C GLN A 224 15.56 15.52 3.13
N GLY A 225 15.65 14.75 2.04
CA GLY A 225 16.83 13.93 1.72
C GLY A 225 16.98 12.66 2.57
N LEU A 226 15.92 12.21 3.24
CA LEU A 226 15.95 11.00 4.08
C LEU A 226 16.39 9.75 3.29
N THR A 227 16.06 9.65 2.00
CA THR A 227 16.41 8.51 1.16
C THR A 227 17.92 8.32 1.04
N ASP A 228 18.68 9.39 0.82
CA ASP A 228 20.13 9.32 0.65
C ASP A 228 20.83 9.01 1.97
N ARG A 229 20.34 9.60 3.07
CA ARG A 229 20.82 9.30 4.43
C ARG A 229 20.56 7.85 4.81
N MET A 230 19.37 7.33 4.49
CA MET A 230 19.01 5.94 4.72
C MET A 230 19.90 5.01 3.90
N ASN A 231 20.21 5.40 2.66
CA ASN A 231 21.11 4.64 1.82
C ASN A 231 22.51 4.50 2.42
N ALA A 232 23.10 5.61 2.86
CA ALA A 232 24.41 5.63 3.51
C ALA A 232 24.41 4.78 4.78
N PHE A 233 23.38 4.97 5.62
CA PHE A 233 23.21 4.23 6.88
C PHE A 233 23.10 2.71 6.66
N LEU A 234 22.25 2.27 5.72
CA LEU A 234 22.08 0.84 5.43
C LEU A 234 23.38 0.21 4.93
N THR A 235 24.15 0.91 4.10
CA THR A 235 25.44 0.42 3.61
C THR A 235 26.45 0.29 4.74
N GLU A 236 26.50 1.27 5.66
CA GLU A 236 27.40 1.22 6.83
C GLU A 236 27.00 0.11 7.82
N ALA A 237 25.70 -0.04 8.10
CA ALA A 237 25.18 -1.06 9.01
C ALA A 237 25.45 -2.48 8.50
N LEU A 238 25.31 -2.70 7.18
CA LEU A 238 25.65 -3.98 6.54
C LEU A 238 27.16 -4.24 6.55
N ALA A 239 27.99 -3.21 6.32
CA ALA A 239 29.44 -3.32 6.38
C ALA A 239 29.94 -3.69 7.79
N LYS A 240 29.35 -3.11 8.85
CA LYS A 240 29.70 -3.40 10.25
C LYS A 240 29.36 -4.84 10.67
N LYS A 241 28.37 -5.48 10.05
CA LYS A 241 28.00 -6.88 10.30
C LYS A 241 28.76 -7.89 9.42
N GLY A 242 29.73 -7.44 8.63
CA GLY A 242 30.57 -8.33 7.81
C GLY A 242 29.87 -8.86 6.56
N VAL A 243 28.77 -8.24 6.12
CA VAL A 243 28.02 -8.64 4.93
C VAL A 243 28.56 -7.84 3.74
N HIS A 244 29.27 -8.53 2.85
CA HIS A 244 29.64 -7.95 1.55
C HIS A 244 28.38 -7.80 0.69
N VAL A 245 27.85 -6.57 0.64
CA VAL A 245 26.89 -6.21 -0.41
C VAL A 245 27.68 -6.17 -1.72
N SER A 246 27.51 -7.17 -2.57
CA SER A 246 27.95 -7.10 -3.96
C SER A 246 27.12 -6.04 -4.66
N SER A 247 27.59 -4.79 -4.63
CA SER A 247 27.06 -3.72 -5.46
C SER A 247 27.59 -3.91 -6.88
N GLN A 248 26.98 -4.81 -7.65
CA GLN A 248 26.87 -4.65 -9.09
C GLN A 248 25.45 -5.06 -9.52
N PRO A 249 24.73 -4.25 -10.29
CA PRO A 249 23.67 -4.79 -11.11
C PRO A 249 24.34 -5.76 -12.09
N GLU A 250 23.88 -7.01 -12.12
CA GLU A 250 24.29 -7.93 -13.19
C GLU A 250 24.01 -7.24 -14.54
N PRO A 251 25.00 -7.14 -15.44
CA PRO A 251 24.71 -6.73 -16.80
C PRO A 251 23.72 -7.74 -17.38
N LYS A 252 22.59 -7.26 -17.90
CA LYS A 252 21.73 -8.07 -18.76
C LYS A 252 22.61 -8.52 -19.94
N ASN A 253 22.98 -9.79 -19.96
CA ASN A 253 23.55 -10.40 -21.15
C ASN A 253 22.45 -10.48 -22.20
N ASP A 254 22.51 -9.60 -23.20
CA ASP A 254 21.64 -9.60 -24.38
C ASP A 254 21.90 -10.79 -25.33
N GLU A 255 22.75 -11.75 -24.96
CA GLU A 255 23.12 -12.90 -25.80
C GLU A 255 22.11 -14.06 -25.79
N ASP A 256 21.15 -14.08 -24.84
CA ASP A 256 20.15 -15.16 -24.77
C ASP A 256 18.89 -14.93 -25.65
N GLU A 257 18.69 -13.72 -26.19
CA GLU A 257 17.58 -13.48 -27.14
C GLU A 257 17.91 -13.87 -28.60
N GLU A 258 19.19 -13.94 -28.98
CA GLU A 258 19.56 -14.37 -30.35
C GLU A 258 19.52 -15.89 -30.54
N ARG A 259 19.72 -16.69 -29.48
CA ARG A 259 19.61 -18.16 -29.57
C ARG A 259 18.18 -18.66 -29.76
N LYS A 260 17.16 -17.86 -29.43
CA LYS A 260 15.75 -18.21 -29.70
C LYS A 260 15.23 -17.74 -31.06
N ARG A 261 15.99 -16.92 -31.80
CA ARG A 261 15.63 -16.49 -33.16
C ARG A 261 16.33 -17.28 -34.27
N GLY A 262 17.37 -18.06 -33.94
CA GLY A 262 18.14 -18.84 -34.92
C GLY A 262 17.55 -20.19 -35.35
N ASN A 263 16.43 -20.65 -34.79
CA ASN A 263 15.91 -22.01 -35.04
C ASN A 263 14.54 -22.04 -35.72
N THR A 264 14.27 -21.12 -36.64
CA THR A 264 13.05 -21.17 -37.48
C THR A 264 13.32 -20.73 -38.91
N SER A 265 14.26 -21.38 -39.59
CA SER A 265 14.27 -21.47 -41.05
C SER A 265 15.41 -22.40 -41.47
N ASP A 266 15.13 -23.67 -41.74
CA ASP A 266 15.41 -24.29 -43.04
C ASP A 266 15.05 -25.79 -43.01
N SER A 267 13.90 -26.13 -43.59
CA SER A 267 13.66 -27.46 -44.17
C SER A 267 12.50 -27.37 -45.16
N ARG A 268 12.76 -26.70 -46.29
CA ARG A 268 12.15 -26.98 -47.60
C ARG A 268 13.25 -27.71 -48.39
N LEU A 269 13.10 -28.72 -49.23
CA LEU A 269 12.01 -29.30 -50.02
C LEU A 269 12.62 -30.58 -50.64
N SER A 270 11.85 -31.65 -50.84
CA SER A 270 11.70 -32.37 -52.15
C SER A 270 10.94 -33.69 -51.96
N ASP A 271 9.70 -33.68 -52.46
CA ASP A 271 9.08 -34.63 -53.39
C ASP A 271 9.56 -36.09 -53.44
N ASP A 272 8.63 -37.05 -53.25
CA ASP A 272 7.99 -37.74 -54.38
C ASP A 272 7.03 -38.87 -53.91
N ASP A 273 5.79 -38.78 -54.41
CA ASP A 273 4.94 -39.81 -55.03
C ASP A 273 4.91 -41.26 -54.48
N GLN A 274 3.74 -41.70 -53.96
CA GLN A 274 2.85 -42.70 -54.61
C GLN A 274 1.80 -43.28 -53.65
N GLY A 275 0.52 -43.04 -53.97
CA GLY A 275 -0.43 -44.12 -54.30
C GLY A 275 -1.10 -44.96 -53.19
N LYS A 276 -2.44 -44.76 -53.11
CA LYS A 276 -3.54 -45.76 -53.13
C LYS A 276 -4.30 -46.11 -51.83
N LEU A 277 -5.62 -45.84 -51.93
CA LEU A 277 -6.80 -46.64 -51.52
C LEU A 277 -6.99 -46.81 -49.99
N GLU A 278 -8.17 -46.76 -49.38
CA GLU A 278 -9.56 -46.75 -49.82
C GLU A 278 -10.45 -46.31 -48.64
N GLU A 279 -11.70 -46.03 -48.99
CA GLU A 279 -12.91 -45.63 -48.26
C GLU A 279 -13.14 -46.13 -46.82
N GLY A 280 -13.97 -45.38 -46.06
CA GLY A 280 -14.52 -45.89 -44.80
C GLY A 280 -15.21 -44.84 -43.91
N GLU A 281 -16.38 -44.39 -44.37
CA GLU A 281 -17.41 -43.65 -43.64
C GLU A 281 -17.79 -44.32 -42.28
N VAL A 282 -18.21 -43.52 -41.29
CA VAL A 282 -19.55 -43.54 -40.66
C VAL A 282 -19.51 -42.84 -39.29
N ILE A 283 -20.57 -42.05 -39.12
CA ILE A 283 -20.93 -41.10 -38.08
C ILE A 283 -21.73 -41.83 -37.00
N GLU A 284 -21.42 -41.60 -35.72
CA GLU A 284 -22.38 -41.25 -34.64
C GLU A 284 -21.65 -40.78 -33.38
#